data_AF-A0ABD3JDY7-F1
#
_entry.id   AF-A0ABD3JDY7-F1
#
_cell.length_a   1.000
_cell.length_b   1.000
_cell.length_c   1.000
_cell.angle_alpha   90.00
_cell.angle_beta   90.00
_cell.angle_gamma   90.00
#
_symmetry.space_group_name_H-M   'P 1'
#
loop_
_entity.id
_entity.type
_entity.pdbx_description
1 polymer ?
#
loop_
_entity_poly.entity_id
_entity_poly.type
_entity_poly.pdbx_seq_one_letter_code
_entity_poly.pdbx_strand_id
1 'polypeptide(L)'
;MWLRRIQNSFGLRQITGETAANLIGRDNKQLLCCAYSSTSICIGLPRKLTKHDRKPMVTSVNELKRESQLVKKQRQTVQEIPLKAPDNGLLVKELVPVAHEVYNSRTELFACVSRVAQSIPIYTCSLCGEVHIGHPPHLIRTCTAGALSNKEHSWKRGGIENILPVIESFHLYDWVGRAVSHNERLQVDRIPAIVELCVQAGVDIAEYPTRRRNFPVYNVAGRIVDYERRFPKDDLRGQGISTYGFWGRKQPSRTNLPDFEPDDIQGVALRGLEAWENMCSGAARLMGKYSVQTCGYCSEVQVGSKGHRVRNCYARRHQMRDGQHAWQKATVGDIVPPVYVWHVRDGHGGEALVNSLKRYYGMLPAVVELFAQAGAQIGEKYAGVMREDVVVPDLEEERLVV
;
A
#
# COMPACT_ATOMS: atom_id res chain seq x y z
N MET A 1 72.83 -20.03 10.63
CA MET A 1 72.84 -21.19 9.72
C MET A 1 71.79 -20.92 8.65
N TRP A 2 72.13 -20.10 7.66
CA TRP A 2 72.58 -20.48 6.30
C TRP A 2 71.42 -21.08 5.47
N LEU A 3 71.06 -20.66 4.25
CA LEU A 3 71.44 -19.55 3.36
C LEU A 3 70.43 -19.53 2.18
N ARG A 4 70.27 -18.34 1.59
CA ARG A 4 69.83 -17.94 0.24
C ARG A 4 69.93 -18.98 -0.91
N ARG A 5 69.04 -18.85 -1.92
CA ARG A 5 69.28 -18.46 -3.36
C ARG A 5 67.94 -18.49 -4.13
N ILE A 6 67.41 -17.39 -4.66
CA ILE A 6 67.76 -16.56 -5.83
C ILE A 6 67.51 -17.23 -7.19
N GLN A 7 66.52 -16.67 -7.92
CA GLN A 7 66.37 -16.36 -9.37
C GLN A 7 66.89 -17.42 -10.40
N ASN A 8 66.20 -17.72 -11.51
CA ASN A 8 65.90 -16.80 -12.60
C ASN A 8 65.11 -17.49 -13.73
N SER A 9 64.37 -16.67 -14.50
CA SER A 9 64.08 -16.75 -15.95
C SER A 9 63.51 -18.04 -16.58
N PHE A 10 62.38 -17.93 -17.28
CA PHE A 10 62.33 -17.89 -18.76
C PHE A 10 60.90 -17.63 -19.24
N GLY A 11 60.74 -16.67 -20.14
CA GLY A 11 59.46 -16.35 -20.78
C GLY A 11 59.22 -17.16 -22.05
N LEU A 12 57.94 -17.45 -22.30
CA LEU A 12 57.32 -17.81 -23.58
C LEU A 12 55.86 -17.31 -23.46
N ARG A 13 55.39 -16.27 -24.17
CA ARG A 13 54.86 -16.29 -25.56
C ARG A 13 54.14 -17.62 -25.85
N GLN A 14 52.86 -17.71 -26.20
CA GLN A 14 51.98 -16.85 -26.99
C GLN A 14 50.55 -17.47 -26.92
N ILE A 15 49.53 -16.62 -27.08
CA ILE A 15 48.34 -16.80 -27.93
C ILE A 15 47.49 -18.07 -27.76
N THR A 16 46.25 -17.86 -27.32
CA THR A 16 44.94 -18.15 -27.96
C THR A 16 43.88 -17.75 -26.91
N GLY A 17 42.79 -17.04 -27.17
CA GLY A 17 41.87 -17.07 -28.29
C GLY A 17 40.50 -17.41 -27.70
N GLU A 18 39.53 -16.49 -27.85
CA GLU A 18 38.07 -16.74 -27.73
C GLU A 18 37.53 -16.87 -26.28
N THR A 19 36.36 -16.36 -25.90
CA THR A 19 35.21 -15.86 -26.66
C THR A 19 34.35 -14.96 -25.78
N ALA A 20 33.72 -13.96 -26.39
CA ALA A 20 32.64 -13.19 -25.82
C ALA A 20 31.38 -14.05 -25.63
N ALA A 21 30.85 -14.09 -24.42
CA ALA A 21 29.44 -14.39 -24.16
C ALA A 21 29.10 -13.91 -22.75
N ASN A 22 28.43 -12.77 -22.65
CA ASN A 22 27.56 -12.42 -21.51
C ASN A 22 26.65 -11.27 -21.96
N LEU A 23 25.77 -11.61 -22.90
CA LEU A 23 24.51 -10.93 -23.14
C LEU A 23 23.40 -11.94 -22.81
N ILE A 24 22.24 -11.41 -22.43
CA ILE A 24 20.96 -12.08 -22.17
C ILE A 24 20.70 -12.40 -20.68
N GLY A 25 20.19 -11.38 -19.99
CA GLY A 25 18.76 -11.35 -19.69
C GLY A 25 18.27 -12.32 -18.62
N ARG A 26 18.41 -11.94 -17.35
CA ARG A 26 17.53 -12.37 -16.27
C ARG A 26 17.39 -11.23 -15.29
N ASP A 27 16.33 -10.46 -15.41
CA ASP A 27 15.72 -9.68 -14.32
C ASP A 27 14.45 -9.03 -14.86
N ASN A 28 13.28 -9.65 -14.61
CA ASN A 28 11.95 -9.01 -14.61
C ASN A 28 10.81 -10.01 -14.31
N LYS A 29 10.90 -10.78 -13.21
CA LYS A 29 9.76 -11.58 -12.69
C LYS A 29 9.68 -11.59 -11.16
N GLN A 30 9.91 -10.45 -10.52
CA GLN A 30 9.84 -10.39 -9.06
C GLN A 30 9.28 -9.06 -8.54
N LEU A 31 8.14 -8.62 -9.08
CA LEU A 31 7.39 -7.46 -8.58
C LEU A 31 5.88 -7.65 -8.79
N LEU A 32 5.33 -8.78 -8.33
CA LEU A 32 3.88 -8.92 -8.09
C LEU A 32 3.59 -10.15 -7.19
N CYS A 33 4.26 -10.20 -6.04
CA CYS A 33 3.90 -11.15 -4.99
C CYS A 33 3.71 -10.38 -3.68
N CYS A 34 2.44 -10.16 -3.32
CA CYS A 34 2.07 -10.36 -1.91
C CYS A 34 2.64 -11.72 -1.49
N ALA A 35 3.04 -11.89 -0.23
CA ALA A 35 3.68 -13.11 0.24
C ALA A 35 2.96 -14.40 -0.24
N TYR A 36 3.49 -15.02 -1.29
CA TYR A 36 3.06 -16.32 -1.79
C TYR A 36 4.32 -17.16 -1.92
N SER A 37 4.62 -17.87 -0.83
CA SER A 37 5.57 -18.97 -0.85
C SER A 37 5.02 -20.03 -1.78
N SER A 38 5.76 -20.34 -2.84
CA SER A 38 5.50 -21.44 -3.75
C SER A 38 5.73 -22.77 -3.04
N THR A 39 4.69 -23.25 -2.37
CA THR A 39 4.50 -24.64 -1.95
C THR A 39 3.01 -24.81 -1.69
N SER A 40 2.42 -25.91 -2.15
CA SER A 40 1.00 -26.25 -1.97
C SER A 40 0.53 -25.98 -0.53
N ILE A 41 -0.26 -24.93 -0.34
CA ILE A 41 -0.80 -24.50 0.95
C ILE A 41 -2.26 -24.11 0.68
N CYS A 42 -3.20 -24.79 1.33
CA CYS A 42 -4.58 -24.31 1.44
C CYS A 42 -4.56 -22.84 1.85
N ILE A 43 -4.95 -21.94 0.96
CA ILE A 43 -4.96 -20.50 1.23
C ILE A 43 -6.01 -20.26 2.31
N GLY A 44 -5.56 -19.97 3.53
CA GLY A 44 -6.45 -19.58 4.61
C GLY A 44 -7.15 -18.27 4.26
N LEU A 45 -8.46 -18.18 4.52
CA LEU A 45 -9.22 -16.94 4.30
C LEU A 45 -8.60 -15.78 5.09
N PRO A 46 -8.62 -14.53 4.54
CA PRO A 46 -8.11 -13.35 5.22
C PRO A 46 -8.71 -13.18 6.60
N ARG A 47 -7.85 -13.15 7.63
CA ARG A 47 -8.27 -12.95 9.02
C ARG A 47 -8.17 -11.47 9.40
N LYS A 48 -9.24 -10.93 10.00
CA LYS A 48 -9.20 -9.61 10.66
C LYS A 48 -8.21 -9.65 11.83
N LEU A 49 -7.18 -8.79 11.78
CA LEU A 49 -6.25 -8.60 12.88
C LEU A 49 -6.98 -7.98 14.08
N THR A 50 -6.73 -8.50 15.28
CA THR A 50 -7.25 -7.90 16.51
C THR A 50 -6.43 -6.68 16.90
N LYS A 51 -6.96 -5.82 17.79
CA LYS A 51 -6.23 -4.68 18.37
C LYS A 51 -4.95 -5.07 19.14
N HIS A 52 -4.73 -6.36 19.37
CA HIS A 52 -3.57 -6.89 20.09
C HIS A 52 -2.53 -7.50 19.15
N ASP A 53 -2.93 -7.83 17.93
CA ASP A 53 -2.06 -8.45 16.95
C ASP A 53 -1.18 -7.38 16.32
N ARG A 54 0.12 -7.70 16.20
CA ARG A 54 1.03 -6.89 15.41
C ARG A 54 0.86 -7.28 13.94
N LYS A 55 0.81 -6.30 13.05
CA LYS A 55 0.89 -6.51 11.59
C LYS A 55 2.15 -7.32 11.23
N PRO A 56 2.06 -8.31 10.33
CA PRO A 56 3.22 -9.05 9.85
C PRO A 56 4.33 -8.11 9.36
N MET A 57 5.59 -8.44 9.69
CA MET A 57 6.73 -7.65 9.24
C MET A 57 7.13 -8.08 7.82
N VAL A 58 7.26 -7.12 6.91
CA VAL A 58 7.78 -7.38 5.55
C VAL A 58 9.23 -7.82 5.58
N THR A 59 10.04 -7.17 6.43
CA THR A 59 11.46 -7.46 6.61
C THR A 59 11.66 -8.15 7.96
N SER A 60 12.44 -9.23 7.98
CA SER A 60 12.68 -9.96 9.23
C SER A 60 13.49 -9.12 10.24
N VAL A 61 13.29 -9.36 11.53
CA VAL A 61 14.04 -8.64 12.58
C VAL A 61 15.56 -8.86 12.46
N ASN A 62 15.98 -10.05 12.04
CA ASN A 62 17.40 -10.37 11.88
C ASN A 62 18.03 -9.61 10.70
N GLU A 63 17.29 -9.45 9.61
CA GLU A 63 17.71 -8.66 8.46
C GLU A 63 17.82 -7.17 8.81
N LEU A 64 16.84 -6.61 9.53
CA LEU A 64 16.90 -5.24 10.04
C LEU A 64 18.12 -5.00 10.96
N LYS A 65 18.45 -5.98 11.81
CA LYS A 65 19.67 -5.92 12.64
C LYS A 65 20.94 -5.90 11.77
N ARG A 66 21.00 -6.75 10.75
CA ARG A 66 22.13 -6.80 9.81
C ARG A 66 22.31 -5.48 9.06
N GLU A 67 21.24 -4.93 8.50
CA GLU A 67 21.25 -3.63 7.81
C GLU A 67 21.71 -2.50 8.73
N SER A 68 21.20 -2.45 9.96
CA SER A 68 21.61 -1.46 10.96
C SER A 68 23.10 -1.54 11.31
N GLN A 69 23.66 -2.75 11.43
CA GLN A 69 25.10 -2.95 11.64
C GLN A 69 25.94 -2.48 10.45
N LEU A 70 25.49 -2.72 9.21
CA LEU A 70 26.17 -2.24 8.00
C LEU A 70 26.17 -0.71 7.95
N VAL A 71 25.02 -0.08 8.20
CA VAL A 71 24.91 1.39 8.27
C VAL A 71 25.81 1.96 9.37
N LYS A 72 25.89 1.31 10.54
CA LYS A 72 26.78 1.74 11.63
C LYS A 72 28.26 1.68 11.22
N LYS A 73 28.69 0.61 10.53
CA LYS A 73 30.05 0.49 10.01
C LYS A 73 30.35 1.57 8.96
N GLN A 74 29.43 1.81 8.03
CA GLN A 74 29.59 2.85 7.02
C GLN A 74 29.74 4.25 7.62
N ARG A 75 29.01 4.56 8.71
CA ARG A 75 29.13 5.86 9.41
C ARG A 75 30.46 6.09 10.12
N GLN A 76 31.26 5.04 10.37
CA GLN A 76 32.59 5.18 10.97
C GLN A 76 33.58 5.79 9.98
N THR A 77 33.34 5.63 8.69
CA THR A 77 34.13 6.26 7.63
C THR A 77 33.53 7.62 7.31
N VAL A 78 34.26 8.71 7.53
CA VAL A 78 33.83 10.10 7.17
C VAL A 78 34.02 10.31 5.67
N GLN A 79 33.27 9.56 4.87
CA GLN A 79 33.23 9.68 3.41
C GLN A 79 31.83 10.12 2.99
N GLU A 80 31.77 10.84 1.86
CA GLU A 80 30.50 11.19 1.23
C GLU A 80 29.87 9.92 0.65
N ILE A 81 28.62 9.66 1.01
CA ILE A 81 27.85 8.54 0.49
C ILE A 81 26.88 9.10 -0.57
N PRO A 82 27.11 8.81 -1.87
CA PRO A 82 26.18 9.22 -2.91
C PRO A 82 24.85 8.48 -2.73
N LEU A 83 23.78 9.24 -2.52
CA LEU A 83 22.42 8.72 -2.42
C LEU A 83 21.82 8.53 -3.82
N LYS A 84 20.99 7.50 -3.98
CA LYS A 84 20.20 7.28 -5.19
C LYS A 84 18.85 7.98 -5.08
N ALA A 85 18.20 8.28 -6.20
CA ALA A 85 16.82 8.74 -6.18
C ALA A 85 15.88 7.62 -5.66
N PRO A 86 14.88 7.92 -4.82
CA PRO A 86 14.47 9.25 -4.37
C PRO A 86 15.18 9.76 -3.10
N ASP A 87 16.04 8.98 -2.46
CA ASP A 87 16.68 9.35 -1.18
C ASP A 87 17.59 10.59 -1.29
N ASN A 88 18.13 10.87 -2.48
CA ASN A 88 18.87 12.10 -2.78
C ASN A 88 17.95 13.31 -3.06
N GLY A 89 16.63 13.15 -2.96
CA GLY A 89 15.64 14.21 -3.17
C GLY A 89 15.30 14.53 -4.63
N LEU A 90 15.90 13.82 -5.59
CA LEU A 90 15.50 13.87 -6.99
C LEU A 90 14.35 12.89 -7.26
N LEU A 91 13.51 13.20 -8.25
CA LEU A 91 12.47 12.29 -8.72
C LEU A 91 13.07 11.11 -9.48
N VAL A 92 12.43 9.95 -9.35
CA VAL A 92 12.69 8.79 -10.22
C VAL A 92 11.86 8.98 -11.49
N LYS A 93 12.49 9.51 -12.56
CA LYS A 93 11.80 9.95 -13.78
C LYS A 93 10.92 8.87 -14.39
N GLU A 94 11.36 7.61 -14.35
CA GLU A 94 10.66 6.45 -14.90
C GLU A 94 9.35 6.15 -14.14
N LEU A 95 9.21 6.62 -12.90
CA LEU A 95 8.05 6.39 -12.05
C LEU A 95 7.06 7.56 -12.05
N VAL A 96 7.41 8.71 -12.64
CA VAL A 96 6.50 9.87 -12.72
C VAL A 96 5.22 9.53 -13.49
N PRO A 97 5.25 8.88 -14.68
CA PRO A 97 4.02 8.49 -15.37
C PRO A 97 3.17 7.52 -14.54
N VAL A 98 3.82 6.58 -13.84
CA VAL A 98 3.14 5.62 -12.95
C VAL A 98 2.42 6.34 -11.81
N ALA A 99 3.01 7.41 -11.27
CA ALA A 99 2.38 8.21 -10.22
C ALA A 99 1.10 8.89 -10.73
N HIS A 100 1.11 9.42 -11.95
CA HIS A 100 -0.09 9.97 -12.59
C HIS A 100 -1.14 8.90 -12.88
N GLU A 101 -0.73 7.73 -13.39
CA GLU A 101 -1.62 6.59 -13.62
C GLU A 101 -2.34 6.16 -12.33
N VAL A 102 -1.60 6.03 -11.21
CA VAL A 102 -2.16 5.66 -9.91
C VAL A 102 -3.14 6.73 -9.41
N TYR A 103 -2.79 8.01 -9.53
CA TYR A 103 -3.65 9.12 -9.11
C TYR A 103 -4.95 9.18 -9.92
N ASN A 104 -4.86 9.00 -11.24
CA ASN A 104 -6.01 8.98 -12.13
C ASN A 104 -6.88 7.75 -11.90
N SER A 105 -6.28 6.56 -11.78
CA SER A 105 -6.98 5.30 -11.48
C SER A 105 -7.74 5.39 -10.16
N ARG A 106 -7.17 6.07 -9.14
CA ARG A 106 -7.90 6.35 -7.89
C ARG A 106 -9.14 7.20 -8.15
N THR A 107 -9.02 8.26 -8.94
CA THR A 107 -10.14 9.16 -9.23
C THR A 107 -11.27 8.43 -9.96
N GLU A 108 -10.91 7.64 -10.97
CA GLU A 108 -11.84 6.80 -11.72
C GLU A 108 -12.50 5.74 -10.83
N LEU A 109 -11.72 5.04 -10.01
CA LEU A 109 -12.23 4.05 -9.06
C LEU A 109 -13.33 4.63 -8.16
N PHE A 110 -13.08 5.78 -7.53
CA PHE A 110 -14.07 6.40 -6.64
C PHE A 110 -15.34 6.81 -7.40
N ALA A 111 -15.21 7.24 -8.65
CA ALA A 111 -16.35 7.56 -9.51
C ALA A 111 -17.18 6.30 -9.86
N CYS A 112 -16.51 5.23 -10.29
CA CYS A 112 -17.16 3.95 -10.61
C CYS A 112 -17.86 3.34 -9.40
N VAL A 113 -17.19 3.32 -8.24
CA VAL A 113 -17.78 2.84 -6.98
C VAL A 113 -19.01 3.66 -6.61
N SER A 114 -18.94 4.99 -6.72
CA SER A 114 -20.08 5.87 -6.43
C SER A 114 -21.27 5.57 -7.32
N ARG A 115 -21.04 5.27 -8.60
CA ARG A 115 -22.08 4.93 -9.57
C ARG A 115 -22.70 3.56 -9.28
N VAL A 116 -21.89 2.53 -9.08
CA VAL A 116 -22.37 1.16 -8.84
C VAL A 116 -23.08 1.03 -7.49
N ALA A 117 -22.64 1.75 -6.46
CA ALA A 117 -23.27 1.76 -5.14
C ALA A 117 -24.69 2.35 -5.12
N GLN A 118 -25.13 3.02 -6.20
CA GLN A 118 -26.53 3.46 -6.36
C GLN A 118 -27.46 2.28 -6.68
N SER A 119 -26.95 1.27 -7.40
CA SER A 119 -27.73 0.10 -7.81
C SER A 119 -27.58 -1.07 -6.83
N ILE A 120 -26.38 -1.27 -6.29
CA ILE A 120 -26.08 -2.40 -5.41
C ILE A 120 -25.98 -1.93 -3.95
N PRO A 121 -26.80 -2.51 -3.05
CA PRO A 121 -26.85 -2.06 -1.67
C PRO A 121 -25.59 -2.46 -0.89
N ILE A 122 -25.03 -1.50 -0.15
CA ILE A 122 -23.94 -1.73 0.81
C ILE A 122 -24.54 -1.77 2.22
N TYR A 123 -24.21 -2.81 2.98
CA TYR A 123 -24.58 -2.94 4.38
C TYR A 123 -23.34 -2.95 5.27
N THR A 124 -23.45 -2.34 6.44
CA THR A 124 -22.45 -2.43 7.49
C THR A 124 -23.09 -2.82 8.82
N CYS A 125 -22.42 -3.66 9.60
CA CYS A 125 -22.89 -4.05 10.92
C CYS A 125 -22.69 -2.90 11.90
N SER A 126 -23.77 -2.46 12.55
CA SER A 126 -23.76 -1.34 13.51
C SER A 126 -22.83 -1.58 14.71
N LEU A 127 -22.53 -2.85 15.02
CA LEU A 127 -21.79 -3.23 16.21
C LEU A 127 -20.30 -3.53 15.95
N CYS A 128 -19.99 -4.33 14.93
CA CYS A 128 -18.60 -4.75 14.65
C CYS A 128 -18.00 -4.14 13.38
N GLY A 129 -18.78 -3.41 12.59
CA GLY A 129 -18.32 -2.79 11.33
C GLY A 129 -18.04 -3.78 10.20
N GLU A 130 -18.50 -5.04 10.29
CA GLU A 130 -18.48 -5.96 9.14
C GLU A 130 -19.26 -5.36 7.97
N VAL A 131 -18.81 -5.62 6.76
CA VAL A 131 -19.42 -5.10 5.53
C VAL A 131 -20.00 -6.26 4.75
N HIS A 132 -21.14 -6.03 4.11
CA HIS A 132 -21.76 -6.94 3.17
C HIS A 132 -22.22 -6.15 1.94
N ILE A 133 -22.11 -6.77 0.77
CA ILE A 133 -22.48 -6.20 -0.52
C ILE A 133 -23.60 -7.04 -1.09
N GLY A 134 -24.66 -6.40 -1.58
CA GLY A 134 -25.83 -7.07 -2.12
C GLY A 134 -26.96 -7.22 -1.11
N HIS A 135 -28.10 -7.72 -1.58
CA HIS A 135 -29.29 -7.98 -0.78
C HIS A 135 -29.81 -9.39 -1.11
N PRO A 136 -30.33 -10.14 -0.11
CA PRO A 136 -30.36 -9.83 1.33
C PRO A 136 -29.01 -10.03 2.03
N PRO A 137 -28.76 -9.33 3.16
CA PRO A 137 -27.51 -9.49 3.89
C PRO A 137 -27.38 -10.86 4.54
N HIS A 138 -26.13 -11.32 4.71
CA HIS A 138 -25.86 -12.67 5.21
C HIS A 138 -26.29 -12.89 6.67
N LEU A 139 -26.60 -14.16 6.98
CA LEU A 139 -26.98 -14.67 8.30
C LEU A 139 -25.81 -15.38 9.02
N ILE A 140 -24.58 -15.24 8.49
CA ILE A 140 -23.37 -15.81 9.11
C ILE A 140 -23.12 -15.18 10.49
N ARG A 141 -22.86 -16.04 11.49
CA ARG A 141 -22.72 -15.67 12.91
C ARG A 141 -21.28 -15.28 13.27
N THR A 142 -20.75 -14.26 12.59
CA THR A 142 -19.37 -13.76 12.77
C THR A 142 -19.27 -12.46 13.56
N CYS A 143 -20.37 -11.94 14.11
CA CYS A 143 -20.33 -10.67 14.82
C CYS A 143 -19.42 -10.74 16.05
N THR A 144 -18.42 -9.86 16.11
CA THR A 144 -17.45 -9.76 17.21
C THR A 144 -17.90 -8.82 18.32
N ALA A 145 -19.13 -8.33 18.27
CA ALA A 145 -19.68 -7.45 19.28
C ALA A 145 -20.20 -8.23 20.49
N GLY A 146 -19.51 -8.08 21.62
CA GLY A 146 -19.82 -8.73 22.89
C GLY A 146 -18.88 -9.88 23.24
N ALA A 147 -19.10 -10.50 24.41
CA ALA A 147 -18.23 -11.56 24.95
C ALA A 147 -18.34 -12.90 24.21
N LEU A 148 -19.43 -13.12 23.45
CA LEU A 148 -19.69 -14.35 22.70
C LEU A 148 -19.56 -14.08 21.20
N SER A 149 -18.52 -14.63 20.57
CA SER A 149 -18.31 -14.61 19.13
C SER A 149 -19.15 -15.71 18.47
N ASN A 150 -20.45 -15.48 18.26
CA ASN A 150 -21.35 -16.35 17.47
C ASN A 150 -22.74 -15.70 17.28
N LYS A 151 -22.79 -14.36 17.18
CA LYS A 151 -24.05 -13.62 16.97
C LYS A 151 -24.22 -13.23 15.52
N GLU A 152 -25.46 -13.11 15.10
CA GLU A 152 -25.85 -12.52 13.83
C GLU A 152 -25.55 -11.01 13.85
N HIS A 153 -25.38 -10.43 12.66
CA HIS A 153 -25.04 -9.02 12.52
C HIS A 153 -26.30 -8.15 12.50
N SER A 154 -26.20 -6.98 13.12
CA SER A 154 -27.23 -5.94 13.02
C SER A 154 -26.89 -5.01 11.85
N TRP A 155 -27.49 -5.27 10.70
CA TRP A 155 -27.20 -4.54 9.46
C TRP A 155 -27.85 -3.16 9.42
N LYS A 156 -27.08 -2.16 8.98
CA LYS A 156 -27.56 -0.83 8.56
C LYS A 156 -27.01 -0.50 7.18
N ARG A 157 -27.60 0.48 6.49
CA ARG A 157 -27.04 0.98 5.23
C ARG A 157 -25.64 1.56 5.46
N GLY A 158 -24.70 1.11 4.64
CA GLY A 158 -23.31 1.58 4.61
C GLY A 158 -23.06 2.48 3.39
N GLY A 159 -21.89 3.12 3.39
CA GLY A 159 -21.43 4.01 2.34
C GLY A 159 -20.10 3.56 1.72
N ILE A 160 -19.57 4.41 0.84
CA ILE A 160 -18.31 4.18 0.11
C ILE A 160 -17.12 4.08 1.07
N GLU A 161 -17.15 4.83 2.16
CA GLU A 161 -16.15 4.82 3.21
C GLU A 161 -16.00 3.46 3.90
N ASN A 162 -17.04 2.61 3.85
CA ASN A 162 -17.00 1.27 4.44
C ASN A 162 -16.28 0.27 3.51
N ILE A 163 -16.28 0.50 2.20
CA ILE A 163 -15.64 -0.40 1.21
C ILE A 163 -14.26 0.09 0.79
N LEU A 164 -14.04 1.41 0.79
CA LEU A 164 -12.78 2.08 0.46
C LEU A 164 -12.34 2.97 1.64
N PRO A 165 -11.92 2.38 2.77
CA PRO A 165 -11.37 3.14 3.89
C PRO A 165 -10.13 3.91 3.46
N VAL A 166 -10.14 5.23 3.70
CA VAL A 166 -9.03 6.11 3.39
C VAL A 166 -8.04 6.12 4.56
N ILE A 167 -6.80 5.72 4.29
CA ILE A 167 -5.69 5.87 5.24
C ILE A 167 -4.95 7.15 4.90
N GLU A 168 -4.75 8.01 5.89
CA GLU A 168 -4.07 9.29 5.72
C GLU A 168 -2.61 9.23 6.15
N SER A 169 -1.77 10.02 5.46
CA SER A 169 -0.38 10.32 5.81
C SER A 169 -0.23 11.82 6.00
N PHE A 170 0.74 12.25 6.83
CA PHE A 170 1.14 13.65 6.81
C PHE A 170 1.79 13.99 5.47
N HIS A 171 1.42 15.15 4.93
CA HIS A 171 2.02 15.70 3.73
C HIS A 171 3.43 16.20 4.02
N LEU A 172 4.41 15.78 3.22
CA LEU A 172 5.80 16.21 3.34
C LEU A 172 6.16 17.22 2.25
N TYR A 173 6.29 18.51 2.62
CA TYR A 173 6.81 19.52 1.71
C TYR A 173 8.22 19.18 1.18
N ASP A 174 9.05 18.50 1.98
CA ASP A 174 10.38 18.07 1.60
C ASP A 174 10.60 16.58 1.92
N TRP A 175 10.68 15.74 0.88
CA TRP A 175 10.93 14.29 0.97
C TRP A 175 12.13 13.93 1.85
N VAL A 176 13.23 14.69 1.74
CA VAL A 176 14.47 14.42 2.47
C VAL A 176 14.52 15.15 3.82
N GLY A 177 13.46 15.88 4.14
CA GLY A 177 13.32 16.69 5.32
C GLY A 177 13.34 15.92 6.64
N ARG A 178 13.04 16.67 7.70
CA ARG A 178 12.82 16.09 9.03
C ARG A 178 11.43 15.47 9.10
N ALA A 179 11.30 14.42 9.90
CA ALA A 179 10.00 13.84 10.20
C ALA A 179 9.12 14.86 10.95
N VAL A 180 7.80 14.81 10.68
CA VAL A 180 6.80 15.62 11.37
C VAL A 180 6.84 15.33 12.86
N SER A 181 6.97 16.37 13.67
CA SER A 181 7.03 16.33 15.13
C SER A 181 5.63 16.34 15.74
N HIS A 182 5.53 15.98 17.02
CA HIS A 182 4.25 15.98 17.73
C HIS A 182 3.62 17.37 17.85
N ASN A 183 4.45 18.42 17.94
CA ASN A 183 3.98 19.79 18.19
C ASN A 183 3.36 20.43 16.94
N GLU A 184 3.86 20.08 15.75
CA GLU A 184 3.34 20.61 14.48
C GLU A 184 2.24 19.75 13.86
N ARG A 185 1.77 18.70 14.56
CA ARG A 185 0.78 17.74 14.02
C ARG A 185 -0.54 18.38 13.56
N LEU A 186 -0.90 19.54 14.12
CA LEU A 186 -2.11 20.29 13.78
C LEU A 186 -1.85 21.35 12.71
N GLN A 187 -0.58 21.61 12.39
CA GLN A 187 -0.16 22.60 11.40
C GLN A 187 0.16 21.96 10.05
N VAL A 188 0.53 20.66 10.06
CA VAL A 188 0.86 19.88 8.87
C VAL A 188 -0.36 19.13 8.40
N ASP A 189 -0.59 19.21 7.10
CA ASP A 189 -1.79 18.65 6.49
C ASP A 189 -1.72 17.13 6.41
N ARG A 190 -2.89 16.49 6.48
CA ARG A 190 -3.06 15.06 6.26
C ARG A 190 -3.80 14.86 4.96
N ILE A 191 -3.25 14.00 4.10
CA ILE A 191 -3.86 13.63 2.83
C ILE A 191 -3.87 12.10 2.69
N PRO A 192 -4.70 11.51 1.82
CA PRO A 192 -4.69 10.07 1.60
C PRO A 192 -3.28 9.57 1.27
N ALA A 193 -2.81 8.52 1.94
CA ALA A 193 -1.44 8.04 1.82
C ALA A 193 -1.08 7.63 0.39
N ILE A 194 -2.05 7.10 -0.36
CA ILE A 194 -1.88 6.82 -1.80
C ILE A 194 -1.68 8.11 -2.63
N VAL A 195 -2.36 9.21 -2.26
CA VAL A 195 -2.19 10.51 -2.92
C VAL A 195 -0.83 11.11 -2.54
N GLU A 196 -0.43 11.08 -1.27
CA GLU A 196 0.90 11.50 -0.84
C GLU A 196 2.01 10.72 -1.56
N LEU A 197 1.83 9.41 -1.76
CA LEU A 197 2.78 8.60 -2.53
C LEU A 197 2.91 9.10 -3.98
N CYS A 198 1.79 9.41 -4.63
CA CYS A 198 1.80 9.97 -5.99
C CYS A 198 2.46 11.35 -6.02
N VAL A 199 2.17 12.20 -5.03
CA VAL A 199 2.75 13.53 -4.91
C VAL A 199 4.26 13.46 -4.75
N GLN A 200 4.77 12.61 -3.85
CA GLN A 200 6.21 12.42 -3.67
C GLN A 200 6.87 11.80 -4.92
N ALA A 201 6.12 11.04 -5.71
CA ALA A 201 6.59 10.42 -6.94
C ALA A 201 6.54 11.32 -8.19
N GLY A 202 5.97 12.52 -8.11
CA GLY A 202 6.04 13.52 -9.17
C GLY A 202 4.70 14.10 -9.62
N VAL A 203 3.58 13.69 -9.04
CA VAL A 203 2.29 14.36 -9.28
C VAL A 203 2.28 15.71 -8.55
N ASP A 204 2.00 16.78 -9.27
CA ASP A 204 1.88 18.12 -8.69
C ASP A 204 0.41 18.46 -8.43
N ILE A 205 0.10 18.78 -7.17
CA ILE A 205 -1.23 19.20 -6.72
C ILE A 205 -1.07 20.60 -6.11
N ALA A 206 -1.81 21.57 -6.63
CA ALA A 206 -1.63 22.99 -6.27
C ALA A 206 -1.92 23.26 -4.77
N GLU A 207 -2.81 22.46 -4.18
CA GLU A 207 -3.18 22.50 -2.77
C GLU A 207 -2.07 21.94 -1.86
N TYR A 208 -1.26 21.01 -2.37
CA TYR A 208 -0.24 20.28 -1.60
C TYR A 208 1.14 20.38 -2.29
N PRO A 209 1.75 21.58 -2.30
CA PRO A 209 3.00 21.79 -3.01
C PRO A 209 4.14 21.01 -2.35
N THR A 210 5.00 20.41 -3.17
CA THR A 210 6.20 19.70 -2.71
C THR A 210 7.45 20.30 -3.35
N ARG A 211 8.52 20.42 -2.57
CA ARG A 211 9.82 20.88 -3.06
C ARG A 211 10.41 19.86 -4.04
N ARG A 212 10.48 20.22 -5.32
CA ARG A 212 11.21 19.48 -6.36
C ARG A 212 12.66 19.96 -6.42
N ARG A 213 13.63 19.06 -6.34
CA ARG A 213 15.05 19.40 -6.46
C ARG A 213 15.55 19.16 -7.87
N ASN A 214 16.42 20.05 -8.33
CA ASN A 214 17.21 19.86 -9.56
C ASN A 214 18.58 19.25 -9.26
N PHE A 215 19.07 19.41 -8.03
CA PHE A 215 20.37 18.90 -7.58
C PHE A 215 20.20 17.96 -6.39
N PRO A 216 20.97 16.86 -6.33
CA PRO A 216 20.85 15.88 -5.26
C PRO A 216 21.36 16.44 -3.93
N VAL A 217 20.84 15.88 -2.84
CA VAL A 217 21.44 16.04 -1.51
C VAL A 217 22.43 14.91 -1.22
N TYR A 218 23.41 15.21 -0.38
CA TYR A 218 24.51 14.30 -0.07
C TYR A 218 24.43 13.84 1.38
N ASN A 219 24.88 12.62 1.66
CA ASN A 219 25.01 12.13 3.02
C ASN A 219 26.48 12.15 3.42
N VAL A 220 26.83 13.03 4.37
CA VAL A 220 28.18 13.16 4.91
C VAL A 220 28.15 12.75 6.39
N ALA A 221 28.80 11.64 6.71
CA ALA A 221 28.86 11.09 8.07
C ALA A 221 27.47 10.94 8.76
N GLY A 222 26.43 10.57 8.00
CA GLY A 222 25.07 10.37 8.52
C GLY A 222 24.23 11.65 8.60
N ARG A 223 24.76 12.81 8.17
CA ARG A 223 24.01 14.06 8.06
C ARG A 223 23.72 14.36 6.60
N ILE A 224 22.51 14.81 6.32
CA ILE A 224 22.10 15.21 4.98
C ILE A 224 22.53 16.66 4.77
N VAL A 225 23.30 16.90 3.72
CA VAL A 225 23.80 18.21 3.31
C VAL A 225 23.15 18.59 1.98
N ASP A 226 22.46 19.72 1.98
CA ASP A 226 21.84 20.34 0.81
C ASP A 226 22.67 21.58 0.45
N TYR A 227 23.61 21.44 -0.47
CA TYR A 227 24.54 22.52 -0.84
C TYR A 227 23.83 23.72 -1.48
N GLU A 228 22.78 23.48 -2.26
CA GLU A 228 21.95 24.53 -2.86
C GLU A 228 21.19 25.35 -1.80
N ARG A 229 20.75 24.71 -0.71
CA ARG A 229 20.19 25.46 0.43
C ARG A 229 21.24 26.29 1.17
N ARG A 230 22.48 25.79 1.23
CA ARG A 230 23.56 26.41 2.00
C ARG A 230 24.21 27.58 1.26
N PHE A 231 24.22 27.51 -0.07
CA PHE A 231 24.67 28.56 -0.97
C PHE A 231 23.59 28.79 -2.03
N PRO A 232 22.53 29.56 -1.70
CA PRO A 232 21.50 29.88 -2.66
C PRO A 232 22.16 30.55 -3.87
N LYS A 233 21.92 30.04 -5.08
CA LYS A 233 22.18 30.84 -6.28
C LYS A 233 21.12 31.94 -6.28
N ASP A 234 21.56 33.19 -6.16
CA ASP A 234 20.71 34.37 -6.32
C ASP A 234 19.95 34.22 -7.65
N ASP A 235 18.64 33.97 -7.60
CA ASP A 235 17.67 34.22 -8.70
C ASP A 235 16.21 33.80 -8.41
N LEU A 236 15.89 33.24 -7.24
CA LEU A 236 14.49 33.10 -6.83
C LEU A 236 14.22 33.97 -5.60
N ARG A 237 13.77 35.22 -5.85
CA ARG A 237 13.13 36.06 -4.82
C ARG A 237 11.97 35.29 -4.21
N GLY A 238 12.24 34.56 -3.13
CA GLY A 238 11.29 33.73 -2.45
C GLY A 238 10.21 34.57 -1.78
N GLN A 239 9.01 34.59 -2.34
CA GLN A 239 7.86 34.50 -1.46
C GLN A 239 7.98 33.14 -0.79
N GLY A 240 8.29 33.13 0.51
CA GLY A 240 8.31 31.90 1.29
C GLY A 240 6.98 31.19 1.09
N ILE A 241 7.01 30.02 0.45
CA ILE A 241 5.82 29.18 0.37
C ILE A 241 5.51 28.79 1.81
N SER A 242 4.42 29.34 2.36
CA SER A 242 3.94 28.98 3.70
C SER A 242 3.79 27.47 3.74
N THR A 243 4.52 26.79 4.60
CA THR A 243 4.47 25.31 4.73
C THR A 243 3.26 24.84 5.55
N TYR A 244 2.32 25.75 5.83
CA TYR A 244 1.15 25.54 6.68
C TYR A 244 -0.03 26.39 6.16
N GLY A 245 -1.26 25.93 6.39
CA GLY A 245 -2.48 26.70 6.10
C GLY A 245 -3.05 26.54 4.69
N PHE A 246 -2.78 25.44 3.99
CA PHE A 246 -3.31 25.22 2.63
C PHE A 246 -4.83 24.99 2.60
N TRP A 247 -5.45 24.67 3.74
CA TRP A 247 -6.90 24.49 3.93
C TRP A 247 -7.78 25.69 3.52
N GLY A 248 -7.21 26.89 3.42
CA GLY A 248 -7.95 28.10 3.05
C GLY A 248 -8.18 28.30 1.56
N ARG A 249 -7.59 27.46 0.69
CA ARG A 249 -7.73 27.58 -0.77
C ARG A 249 -8.98 26.82 -1.23
N LYS A 250 -9.85 27.52 -1.98
CA LYS A 250 -11.04 26.93 -2.60
C LYS A 250 -10.62 25.74 -3.46
N GLN A 251 -11.30 24.62 -3.27
CA GLN A 251 -11.24 23.46 -4.16
C GLN A 251 -11.36 23.94 -5.62
N PRO A 252 -10.45 23.57 -6.52
CA PRO A 252 -10.69 23.70 -7.95
C PRO A 252 -11.99 22.94 -8.25
N SER A 253 -12.86 23.56 -9.06
CA SER A 253 -14.05 22.89 -9.57
C SER A 253 -13.62 21.53 -10.17
N ARG A 254 -14.34 20.47 -9.80
CA ARG A 254 -14.17 19.10 -10.35
C ARG A 254 -14.28 19.13 -11.87
N THR A 255 -13.17 19.39 -12.56
CA THR A 255 -13.09 19.25 -14.01
C THR A 255 -12.63 17.83 -14.29
N ASN A 256 -13.48 17.10 -15.03
CA ASN A 256 -13.27 15.74 -15.52
C ASN A 256 -13.64 14.63 -14.51
N LEU A 257 -14.90 14.61 -14.07
CA LEU A 257 -15.49 13.33 -13.69
C LEU A 257 -15.57 12.47 -14.96
N PRO A 258 -15.31 11.16 -14.87
CA PRO A 258 -15.54 10.29 -16.00
C PRO A 258 -17.01 10.38 -16.40
N ASP A 259 -17.26 10.59 -17.68
CA ASP A 259 -18.61 10.50 -18.21
C ASP A 259 -19.01 9.03 -18.22
N PHE A 260 -20.21 8.75 -17.72
CA PHE A 260 -20.77 7.41 -17.65
C PHE A 260 -22.09 7.43 -18.39
N GLU A 261 -22.23 6.53 -19.37
CA GLU A 261 -23.54 6.28 -19.96
C GLU A 261 -24.52 5.81 -18.88
N PRO A 262 -25.75 6.36 -18.83
CA PRO A 262 -26.66 6.14 -17.71
C PRO A 262 -26.98 4.68 -17.42
N ASP A 263 -27.00 3.79 -18.41
CA ASP A 263 -27.48 2.42 -18.25
C ASP A 263 -26.36 1.35 -18.25
N ASP A 264 -25.09 1.72 -18.47
CA ASP A 264 -23.98 0.75 -18.57
C ASP A 264 -23.32 0.45 -17.21
N ILE A 265 -24.09 -0.11 -16.27
CA ILE A 265 -23.57 -0.49 -14.95
C ILE A 265 -22.43 -1.52 -15.06
N GLN A 266 -22.53 -2.45 -16.02
CA GLN A 266 -21.52 -3.49 -16.22
C GLN A 266 -20.20 -2.90 -16.73
N GLY A 267 -20.23 -2.01 -17.72
CA GLY A 267 -19.02 -1.33 -18.22
C GLY A 267 -18.39 -0.42 -17.16
N VAL A 268 -19.20 0.26 -16.34
CA VAL A 268 -18.71 1.01 -15.17
C VAL A 268 -18.01 0.08 -14.18
N ALA A 269 -18.57 -1.10 -13.93
CA ALA A 269 -17.99 -2.08 -13.02
C ALA A 269 -16.67 -2.65 -13.54
N LEU A 270 -16.57 -2.95 -14.83
CA LEU A 270 -15.34 -3.39 -15.48
C LEU A 270 -14.24 -2.33 -15.39
N ARG A 271 -14.55 -1.07 -15.74
CA ARG A 271 -13.62 0.06 -15.60
C ARG A 271 -13.20 0.27 -14.15
N GLY A 272 -14.15 0.15 -13.21
CA GLY A 272 -13.89 0.27 -11.78
C GLY A 272 -12.95 -0.82 -11.27
N LEU A 273 -13.14 -2.06 -11.72
CA LEU A 273 -12.26 -3.18 -11.38
C LEU A 273 -10.85 -2.93 -11.96
N GLU A 274 -10.74 -2.57 -13.23
CA GLU A 274 -9.45 -2.23 -13.85
C GLU A 274 -8.74 -1.09 -13.10
N ALA A 275 -9.46 -0.02 -12.76
CA ALA A 275 -8.93 1.10 -12.00
C ALA A 275 -8.43 0.69 -10.59
N TRP A 276 -9.15 -0.20 -9.89
CA TRP A 276 -8.69 -0.77 -8.62
C TRP A 276 -7.37 -1.53 -8.77
N GLU A 277 -7.26 -2.34 -9.82
CA GLU A 277 -6.08 -3.17 -10.09
C GLU A 277 -4.88 -2.34 -10.54
N ASN A 278 -5.09 -1.36 -11.41
CA ASN A 278 -4.08 -0.41 -11.88
C ASN A 278 -3.57 0.46 -10.72
N MET A 279 -4.46 0.95 -9.86
CA MET A 279 -4.07 1.68 -8.66
C MET A 279 -3.22 0.81 -7.72
N CYS A 280 -3.64 -0.42 -7.42
CA CYS A 280 -2.89 -1.32 -6.53
C CYS A 280 -1.52 -1.72 -7.09
N SER A 281 -1.46 -2.09 -8.37
CA SER A 281 -0.22 -2.51 -9.03
C SER A 281 0.75 -1.35 -9.24
N GLY A 282 0.27 -0.18 -9.65
CA GLY A 282 1.06 1.04 -9.75
C GLY A 282 1.60 1.48 -8.39
N ALA A 283 0.78 1.40 -7.33
CA ALA A 283 1.25 1.67 -5.97
C ALA A 283 2.38 0.71 -5.54
N ALA A 284 2.26 -0.58 -5.87
CA ALA A 284 3.33 -1.56 -5.61
C ALA A 284 4.63 -1.18 -6.32
N ARG A 285 4.56 -0.73 -7.58
CA ARG A 285 5.72 -0.26 -8.37
C ARG A 285 6.36 0.98 -7.72
N LEU A 286 5.56 1.95 -7.32
CA LEU A 286 6.04 3.16 -6.63
C LEU A 286 6.72 2.80 -5.30
N MET A 287 6.09 1.95 -4.48
CA MET A 287 6.64 1.48 -3.19
C MET A 287 7.92 0.65 -3.33
N GLY A 288 8.26 0.20 -4.54
CA GLY A 288 9.55 -0.42 -4.85
C GLY A 288 10.74 0.55 -4.77
N LYS A 289 10.51 1.87 -4.92
CA LYS A 289 11.54 2.92 -4.81
C LYS A 289 11.24 3.94 -3.72
N TYR A 290 9.98 4.35 -3.60
CA TYR A 290 9.53 5.32 -2.61
C TYR A 290 9.21 4.60 -1.30
N SER A 291 9.93 4.98 -0.25
CA SER A 291 9.74 4.40 1.08
C SER A 291 8.40 4.80 1.69
N VAL A 292 7.68 3.85 2.26
CA VAL A 292 6.45 4.07 3.02
C VAL A 292 6.53 3.25 4.30
N GLN A 293 6.15 3.86 5.42
CA GLN A 293 6.20 3.29 6.76
C GLN A 293 4.79 3.11 7.30
N THR A 294 4.53 1.98 7.96
CA THR A 294 3.28 1.69 8.66
C THR A 294 3.59 1.41 10.13
N CYS A 295 2.69 1.76 11.03
CA CYS A 295 2.79 1.32 12.41
C CYS A 295 2.40 -0.15 12.51
N GLY A 296 3.20 -0.95 13.21
CA GLY A 296 2.92 -2.38 13.40
C GLY A 296 1.65 -2.68 14.22
N TYR A 297 1.02 -1.70 14.87
CA TYR A 297 -0.10 -1.94 15.79
C TYR A 297 -1.34 -1.07 15.56
N CYS A 298 -1.21 0.07 14.89
CA CYS A 298 -2.35 0.91 14.52
C CYS A 298 -2.36 1.13 12.99
N SER A 299 -3.40 1.81 12.51
CA SER A 299 -3.60 2.12 11.09
C SER A 299 -2.76 3.30 10.59
N GLU A 300 -1.88 3.88 11.43
CA GLU A 300 -1.06 5.02 11.06
C GLU A 300 -0.03 4.66 9.99
N VAL A 301 0.07 5.49 8.96
CA VAL A 301 0.99 5.34 7.84
C VAL A 301 1.67 6.67 7.57
N GLN A 302 2.94 6.61 7.18
CA GLN A 302 3.71 7.76 6.72
C GLN A 302 4.39 7.41 5.40
N VAL A 303 4.09 8.14 4.35
CA VAL A 303 4.89 8.13 3.12
C VAL A 303 6.17 8.93 3.37
N GLY A 304 7.32 8.32 3.09
CA GLY A 304 8.63 8.86 3.43
C GLY A 304 9.59 7.81 3.98
N SER A 305 10.89 8.10 3.92
CA SER A 305 11.94 7.26 4.50
C SER A 305 11.88 7.19 6.03
N LYS A 306 11.24 8.17 6.68
CA LYS A 306 11.11 8.28 8.13
C LYS A 306 9.64 8.35 8.51
N GLY A 307 9.24 7.54 9.47
CA GLY A 307 7.96 7.72 10.15
C GLY A 307 7.92 9.00 10.97
N HIS A 308 6.73 9.58 11.14
CA HIS A 308 6.56 10.78 11.96
C HIS A 308 6.80 10.50 13.45
N ARG A 309 7.01 11.57 14.23
CA ARG A 309 7.26 11.55 15.68
C ARG A 309 6.04 11.94 16.51
N VAL A 310 4.87 12.09 15.89
CA VAL A 310 3.60 12.31 16.61
C VAL A 310 3.30 11.13 17.55
N ARG A 311 2.98 11.46 18.81
CA ARG A 311 2.65 10.53 19.89
C ARG A 311 1.15 10.25 19.99
N ASN A 312 0.59 9.56 19.01
CA ASN A 312 -0.84 9.24 18.92
C ASN A 312 -1.11 7.74 18.68
N CYS A 313 -0.14 6.87 19.00
CA CYS A 313 -0.34 5.43 18.94
C CYS A 313 -1.18 4.96 20.14
N TYR A 314 -2.46 4.64 19.92
CA TYR A 314 -3.39 4.16 20.96
C TYR A 314 -3.38 2.64 21.15
N ALA A 315 -2.34 1.93 20.70
CA ALA A 315 -2.25 0.48 20.86
C ALA A 315 -2.16 0.08 22.35
N ARG A 316 -3.08 -0.77 22.81
CA ARG A 316 -3.29 -1.09 24.25
C ARG A 316 -2.03 -1.52 25.02
N ARG A 317 -1.10 -2.23 24.38
CA ARG A 317 0.12 -2.75 25.03
C ARG A 317 1.29 -1.74 25.09
N HIS A 318 1.08 -0.50 24.66
CA HIS A 318 2.16 0.46 24.41
C HIS A 318 2.16 1.68 25.34
N GLN A 319 1.53 1.61 26.53
CA GLN A 319 1.62 2.69 27.54
C GLN A 319 3.07 3.08 27.84
N MET A 320 4.02 2.14 27.79
CA MET A 320 5.46 2.41 28.02
C MET A 320 6.18 3.15 26.87
N ARG A 321 5.55 3.31 25.71
CA ARG A 321 6.14 4.03 24.56
C ARG A 321 5.68 5.47 24.44
N ASP A 322 4.93 5.98 25.42
CA ASP A 322 4.49 7.38 25.44
C ASP A 322 3.80 7.79 24.11
N GLY A 323 2.92 6.92 23.61
CA GLY A 323 2.18 7.11 22.36
C GLY A 323 3.01 7.00 21.07
N GLN A 324 4.28 6.57 21.12
CA GLN A 324 5.12 6.45 19.92
C GLN A 324 4.77 5.24 19.04
N HIS A 325 4.98 5.41 17.74
CA HIS A 325 4.71 4.38 16.73
C HIS A 325 5.83 3.35 16.62
N ALA A 326 5.44 2.12 16.28
CA ALA A 326 6.35 1.03 15.95
C ALA A 326 6.48 0.93 14.42
N TRP A 327 7.28 1.81 13.82
CA TRP A 327 7.42 1.89 12.37
C TRP A 327 8.04 0.63 11.78
N GLN A 328 7.47 0.17 10.66
CA GLN A 328 7.99 -0.88 9.81
C GLN A 328 7.64 -0.58 8.35
N LYS A 329 8.30 -1.25 7.40
CA LYS A 329 7.99 -1.11 5.98
C LYS A 329 6.52 -1.45 5.70
N ALA A 330 5.84 -0.57 5.00
CA ALA A 330 4.44 -0.74 4.61
C ALA A 330 4.28 -1.66 3.40
N THR A 331 3.10 -2.26 3.29
CA THR A 331 2.60 -2.96 2.09
C THR A 331 1.52 -2.13 1.40
N VAL A 332 1.15 -2.49 0.16
CA VAL A 332 0.02 -1.81 -0.53
C VAL A 332 -1.26 -1.89 0.31
N GLY A 333 -1.50 -3.02 0.99
CA GLY A 333 -2.63 -3.18 1.91
C GLY A 333 -2.57 -2.30 3.17
N ASP A 334 -1.47 -1.61 3.46
CA ASP A 334 -1.42 -0.62 4.54
C ASP A 334 -1.89 0.76 4.06
N ILE A 335 -1.58 1.15 2.82
CA ILE A 335 -1.99 2.44 2.23
C ILE A 335 -3.40 2.38 1.61
N VAL A 336 -3.79 1.20 1.10
CA VAL A 336 -5.10 0.91 0.52
C VAL A 336 -5.59 -0.40 1.13
N PRO A 337 -6.11 -0.39 2.37
CA PRO A 337 -6.51 -1.61 3.05
C PRO A 337 -7.74 -2.26 2.41
N PRO A 338 -7.64 -3.52 1.93
CA PRO A 338 -8.79 -4.22 1.40
C PRO A 338 -9.74 -4.60 2.55
N VAL A 339 -11.02 -4.24 2.39
CA VAL A 339 -12.08 -4.70 3.28
C VAL A 339 -12.62 -6.00 2.72
N TYR A 340 -12.38 -7.14 3.37
CA TYR A 340 -12.88 -8.42 2.87
C TYR A 340 -14.32 -8.69 3.29
N VAL A 341 -15.13 -9.19 2.35
CA VAL A 341 -16.52 -9.62 2.51
C VAL A 341 -16.68 -11.06 2.02
N TRP A 342 -17.76 -11.73 2.45
CA TRP A 342 -18.08 -13.08 1.99
C TRP A 342 -18.49 -13.09 0.52
N HIS A 343 -18.05 -14.11 -0.20
CA HIS A 343 -18.29 -14.30 -1.63
C HIS A 343 -18.80 -15.71 -1.91
N VAL A 344 -19.76 -15.84 -2.83
CA VAL A 344 -20.18 -17.12 -3.43
C VAL A 344 -20.37 -16.94 -4.93
N ARG A 345 -19.94 -17.93 -5.71
CA ARG A 345 -20.13 -17.96 -7.17
C ARG A 345 -21.60 -18.11 -7.50
N ASP A 346 -22.03 -17.43 -8.57
CA ASP A 346 -23.40 -17.45 -9.09
C ASP A 346 -24.44 -17.23 -7.99
N GLY A 347 -24.73 -15.95 -7.71
CA GLY A 347 -25.54 -15.49 -6.58
C GLY A 347 -26.69 -16.45 -6.30
N HIS A 348 -26.62 -17.11 -5.14
CA HIS A 348 -27.47 -18.20 -4.59
C HIS A 348 -28.99 -18.02 -4.79
N GLY A 349 -29.50 -17.87 -6.01
CA GLY A 349 -30.89 -17.53 -6.29
C GLY A 349 -31.42 -16.26 -5.60
N GLY A 350 -30.55 -15.37 -5.10
CA GLY A 350 -30.94 -14.24 -4.25
C GLY A 350 -31.19 -14.60 -2.78
N GLU A 351 -30.79 -15.79 -2.32
CA GLU A 351 -30.87 -16.20 -0.92
C GLU A 351 -29.71 -15.67 -0.07
N ALA A 352 -29.98 -15.45 1.22
CA ALA A 352 -28.97 -14.99 2.16
C ALA A 352 -27.96 -16.10 2.49
N LEU A 353 -26.67 -15.77 2.52
CA LEU A 353 -25.63 -16.70 2.95
C LEU A 353 -25.85 -17.13 4.41
N VAL A 354 -25.93 -18.45 4.65
CA VAL A 354 -26.25 -19.03 5.96
C VAL A 354 -25.00 -19.46 6.73
N ASN A 355 -25.13 -19.57 8.06
CA ASN A 355 -23.99 -19.91 8.91
C ASN A 355 -23.49 -21.36 8.74
N SER A 356 -24.33 -22.33 8.36
CA SER A 356 -23.93 -23.74 8.21
C SER A 356 -22.94 -23.93 7.06
N LEU A 357 -23.18 -23.24 5.95
CA LEU A 357 -22.38 -23.31 4.74
C LEU A 357 -21.16 -22.37 4.73
N LYS A 358 -20.93 -21.61 5.81
CA LYS A 358 -19.82 -20.65 5.95
C LYS A 358 -18.45 -21.25 5.57
N ARG A 359 -18.24 -22.53 5.87
CA ARG A 359 -16.98 -23.24 5.58
C ARG A 359 -16.70 -23.41 4.08
N TYR A 360 -17.71 -23.31 3.22
CA TYR A 360 -17.60 -23.43 1.76
C TYR A 360 -17.43 -22.08 1.08
N TYR A 361 -17.92 -21.01 1.70
CA TYR A 361 -17.84 -19.66 1.12
C TYR A 361 -16.40 -19.14 1.02
N GLY A 362 -16.17 -18.37 -0.04
CA GLY A 362 -14.95 -17.60 -0.27
C GLY A 362 -15.04 -16.19 0.31
N MET A 363 -14.02 -15.39 0.03
CA MET A 363 -14.00 -13.96 0.34
C MET A 363 -13.41 -13.15 -0.80
N LEU A 364 -13.85 -11.89 -0.92
CA LEU A 364 -13.31 -10.92 -1.85
C LEU A 364 -13.15 -9.55 -1.17
N PRO A 365 -12.23 -8.68 -1.65
CA PRO A 365 -12.29 -7.28 -1.30
C PRO A 365 -13.65 -6.70 -1.68
N ALA A 366 -14.27 -5.91 -0.80
CA ALA A 366 -15.63 -5.39 -0.94
C ALA A 366 -15.83 -4.61 -2.24
N VAL A 367 -14.79 -3.89 -2.66
CA VAL A 367 -14.78 -3.17 -3.94
C VAL A 367 -14.82 -4.12 -5.14
N VAL A 368 -14.14 -5.27 -5.07
CA VAL A 368 -14.15 -6.29 -6.12
C VAL A 368 -15.49 -7.02 -6.12
N GLU A 369 -16.02 -7.38 -4.95
CA GLU A 369 -17.36 -7.98 -4.80
C GLU A 369 -18.45 -7.05 -5.37
N LEU A 370 -18.37 -5.75 -5.09
CA LEU A 370 -19.30 -4.76 -5.63
C LEU A 370 -19.31 -4.74 -7.15
N PHE A 371 -18.14 -4.77 -7.78
CA PHE A 371 -18.06 -4.82 -9.25
C PHE A 371 -18.47 -6.17 -9.82
N ALA A 372 -18.17 -7.26 -9.12
CA ALA A 372 -18.58 -8.61 -9.51
C ALA A 372 -20.10 -8.76 -9.54
N GLN A 373 -20.80 -8.29 -8.50
CA GLN A 373 -22.26 -8.27 -8.47
C GLN A 373 -22.88 -7.34 -9.53
N ALA A 374 -22.11 -6.36 -10.02
CA ALA A 374 -22.50 -5.51 -11.15
C ALA A 374 -22.17 -6.13 -12.52
N GLY A 375 -21.69 -7.37 -12.57
CA GLY A 375 -21.42 -8.11 -13.80
C GLY A 375 -19.97 -8.01 -14.31
N ALA A 376 -19.04 -7.45 -13.54
CA ALA A 376 -17.62 -7.47 -13.90
C ALA A 376 -17.03 -8.87 -13.73
N GLN A 377 -16.28 -9.33 -14.73
CA GLN A 377 -15.58 -10.61 -14.64
C GLN A 377 -14.33 -10.47 -13.76
N ILE A 378 -14.25 -11.30 -12.72
CA ILE A 378 -13.13 -11.29 -11.78
C ILE A 378 -11.96 -12.10 -12.36
N GLY A 379 -10.75 -11.56 -12.31
CA GLY A 379 -9.55 -12.25 -12.79
C GLY A 379 -9.07 -13.37 -11.87
N GLU A 380 -8.31 -14.32 -12.43
CA GLU A 380 -7.80 -15.54 -11.76
C GLU A 380 -6.99 -15.29 -10.47
N LYS A 381 -6.42 -14.10 -10.31
CA LYS A 381 -5.65 -13.73 -9.10
C LYS A 381 -6.45 -13.79 -7.81
N TYR A 382 -7.78 -13.76 -7.90
CA TYR A 382 -8.68 -13.87 -6.76
C TYR A 382 -9.19 -15.30 -6.51
N ALA A 383 -8.95 -16.24 -7.44
CA ALA A 383 -9.54 -17.58 -7.42
C ALA A 383 -9.28 -18.33 -6.10
N GLY A 384 -8.08 -18.21 -5.55
CA GLY A 384 -7.71 -18.84 -4.27
C GLY A 384 -8.45 -18.29 -3.06
N VAL A 385 -8.87 -17.01 -3.07
CA VAL A 385 -9.65 -16.40 -1.98
C VAL A 385 -11.15 -16.60 -2.19
N MET A 386 -11.58 -16.64 -3.46
CA MET A 386 -12.95 -16.99 -3.86
C MET A 386 -13.30 -18.45 -3.58
N ARG A 387 -12.30 -19.32 -3.39
CA ARG A 387 -12.46 -20.78 -3.23
C ARG A 387 -13.20 -21.39 -4.41
N GLU A 388 -12.71 -21.06 -5.60
CA GLU A 388 -13.25 -21.58 -6.85
C GLU A 388 -13.19 -23.11 -6.98
N ASP A 389 -12.33 -23.74 -6.20
CA ASP A 389 -12.14 -25.19 -6.08
C ASP A 389 -13.15 -25.87 -5.15
N VAL A 390 -14.00 -25.11 -4.44
CA VAL A 390 -14.96 -25.62 -3.46
C VAL A 390 -16.38 -25.46 -3.97
N VAL A 391 -17.09 -26.58 -4.14
CA VAL A 391 -18.53 -26.61 -4.44
C VAL A 391 -19.31 -26.39 -3.15
N VAL A 392 -20.28 -25.47 -3.18
CA VAL A 392 -21.20 -25.24 -2.05
C VAL A 392 -22.33 -26.28 -2.15
N PRO A 393 -22.53 -27.14 -1.14
CA PRO A 393 -23.66 -28.07 -1.12
C PRO A 393 -25.00 -27.34 -1.06
N ASP A 394 -26.01 -27.90 -1.71
CA ASP A 394 -27.38 -27.41 -1.54
C ASP A 394 -27.88 -27.68 -0.11
N LEU A 395 -28.81 -26.84 0.37
CA LEU A 395 -29.36 -26.95 1.74
C LEU A 395 -30.01 -28.32 2.01
N GLU A 396 -30.54 -28.98 0.98
CA GLU A 396 -31.11 -30.33 1.06
C GLU A 396 -30.01 -31.41 1.09
N GLU A 397 -28.93 -31.24 0.33
CA GLU A 397 -27.79 -32.17 0.30
C GLU A 397 -27.05 -32.18 1.64
N GLU A 398 -26.92 -31.04 2.33
CA GLU A 398 -26.33 -30.96 3.67
C GLU A 398 -27.12 -31.80 4.71
N ARG A 399 -28.44 -31.98 4.52
CA ARG A 399 -29.28 -32.81 5.41
C ARG A 399 -29.15 -34.32 5.17
N LEU A 400 -28.59 -34.71 4.03
CA LEU A 400 -28.41 -36.12 3.65
C LEU A 400 -27.07 -36.70 4.14
N VAL A 401 -26.17 -35.86 4.65
CA VAL A 401 -24.90 -36.31 5.27
C VAL A 401 -25.17 -36.62 6.74
N VAL A 402 -25.48 -37.89 7.03
CA VAL A 402 -25.68 -38.47 8.38
C VAL A 402 -24.36 -38.72 9.10
#